data_AF-A0A7Z9LX18-F1
#
_entry.id   AF-A0A7Z9LX18-F1
#
_cell.length_a   1.000
_cell.length_b   1.000
_cell.length_c   1.000
_cell.angle_alpha   90.00
_cell.angle_beta   90.00
_cell.angle_gamma   90.00
#
_symmetry.space_group_name_H-M   'P 1'
#
loop_
_entity.id
_entity.type
_entity.pdbx_description
1 polymer ?
#
loop_
_entity_poly.entity_id
_entity_poly.type
_entity_poly.pdbx_seq_one_letter_code
_entity_poly.pdbx_strand_id
1 'polypeptide(L)'
;FVEQLADISGLPIGIKSAVGETEFWDDLINQVQNTDRCVDFITIDGSEGGTGAAPLAFSDHVALPFKQAFASVFKKFELAGIAHNIVFTGSGKLGFPETSLLALALGCDMISIAREPMLAIGCVQAQRCHSGHCPTGIATQNKRLMWGLDPTLKSNRLANYLIALRKEIIQLTHACGYEHPAQITPKQFSIVDDNYASHSVADIFGYREGWGSPTKEHIDEVVGIIRAATEMRITM
;
A
#
# COMPACT_ATOMS: atom_id res chain seq x y z
N PHE A 1 17.98 -15.72 -8.24
CA PHE A 1 18.43 -14.60 -7.38
C PHE A 1 17.62 -14.52 -6.09
N VAL A 2 16.27 -14.43 -6.16
CA VAL A 2 15.38 -14.43 -4.97
C VAL A 2 15.70 -15.60 -4.03
N GLU A 3 15.76 -16.82 -4.55
CA GLU A 3 16.05 -18.02 -3.75
C GLU A 3 17.40 -17.96 -3.06
N GLN A 4 18.45 -17.47 -3.74
CA GLN A 4 19.77 -17.31 -3.14
C GLN A 4 19.75 -16.31 -1.97
N LEU A 5 18.98 -15.22 -2.08
CA LEU A 5 18.82 -14.27 -0.98
C LEU A 5 18.06 -14.90 0.19
N ALA A 6 17.02 -15.70 -0.09
CA ALA A 6 16.24 -16.39 0.92
C ALA A 6 17.12 -17.40 1.67
N ASP A 7 17.91 -18.21 0.94
CA ASP A 7 18.78 -19.23 1.52
C ASP A 7 19.90 -18.62 2.39
N ILE A 8 20.43 -17.45 2.01
CA ILE A 8 21.47 -16.74 2.77
C ILE A 8 20.90 -16.02 3.99
N SER A 9 19.74 -15.37 3.85
CA SER A 9 19.19 -14.51 4.91
C SER A 9 18.26 -15.24 5.88
N GLY A 10 17.60 -16.32 5.44
CA GLY A 10 16.50 -16.95 6.17
C GLY A 10 15.26 -16.05 6.32
N LEU A 11 15.17 -14.96 5.55
CA LEU A 11 14.09 -13.98 5.63
C LEU A 11 13.20 -14.01 4.37
N PRO A 12 11.93 -13.55 4.47
CA PRO A 12 11.06 -13.38 3.31
C PRO A 12 11.68 -12.42 2.29
N ILE A 13 11.70 -12.83 1.02
CA ILE A 13 12.23 -12.05 -0.10
C ILE A 13 11.11 -11.71 -1.07
N GLY A 14 11.02 -10.42 -1.42
CA GLY A 14 10.02 -9.92 -2.32
C GLY A 14 10.56 -8.99 -3.39
N ILE A 15 9.67 -8.58 -4.28
CA ILE A 15 9.96 -7.67 -5.38
C ILE A 15 9.24 -6.35 -5.14
N LYS A 16 9.95 -5.23 -5.32
CA LYS A 16 9.36 -3.89 -5.35
C LYS A 16 9.48 -3.33 -6.77
N SER A 17 8.37 -2.86 -7.33
CA SER A 17 8.33 -2.38 -8.71
C SER A 17 7.44 -1.16 -8.87
N ALA A 18 7.99 -0.12 -9.50
CA ALA A 18 7.20 0.92 -10.16
C ALA A 18 6.84 0.41 -11.55
N VAL A 19 5.58 0.02 -11.74
CA VAL A 19 5.17 -0.76 -12.92
C VAL A 19 5.16 0.12 -14.16
N GLY A 20 6.06 -0.15 -15.10
CA GLY A 20 6.04 0.42 -16.45
C GLY A 20 5.92 -0.62 -17.57
N GLU A 21 6.25 -1.87 -17.28
CA GLU A 21 6.27 -2.99 -18.23
C GLU A 21 5.48 -4.16 -17.68
N THR A 22 4.66 -4.79 -18.52
CA THR A 22 3.76 -5.87 -18.12
C THR A 22 4.35 -7.27 -18.33
N GLU A 23 5.27 -7.43 -19.29
CA GLU A 23 5.84 -8.72 -19.69
C GLU A 23 6.61 -9.40 -18.56
N PHE A 24 7.35 -8.61 -17.77
CA PHE A 24 8.05 -9.09 -16.57
C PHE A 24 7.17 -9.93 -15.64
N TRP A 25 5.90 -9.54 -15.46
CA TRP A 25 4.98 -10.24 -14.56
C TRP A 25 4.51 -11.57 -15.13
N ASP A 26 4.31 -11.64 -16.44
CA ASP A 26 3.96 -12.89 -17.13
C ASP A 26 5.12 -13.88 -17.04
N ASP A 27 6.35 -13.41 -17.26
CA ASP A 27 7.56 -14.21 -17.13
C ASP A 27 7.77 -14.73 -15.70
N LEU A 28 7.56 -13.86 -14.70
CA LEU A 28 7.65 -14.25 -13.30
C LEU A 28 6.62 -15.33 -12.95
N ILE A 29 5.36 -15.15 -13.35
CA ILE A 29 4.29 -16.15 -13.15
C ILE A 29 4.68 -17.47 -13.81
N ASN A 30 5.15 -17.44 -15.06
CA ASN A 30 5.54 -18.63 -15.79
C ASN A 30 6.66 -19.42 -15.12
N GLN A 31 7.60 -18.73 -14.47
CA GLN A 31 8.71 -19.34 -13.75
C GLN A 31 8.26 -20.01 -12.45
N VAL A 32 7.28 -19.44 -11.74
CA VAL A 32 6.89 -19.92 -10.39
C VAL A 32 5.67 -20.83 -10.38
N GLN A 33 4.76 -20.75 -11.36
CA GLN A 33 3.46 -21.45 -11.33
C GLN A 33 3.54 -22.98 -11.23
N ASN A 34 4.65 -23.58 -11.69
CA ASN A 34 4.87 -25.03 -11.68
C ASN A 34 5.89 -25.46 -10.62
N THR A 35 6.15 -24.60 -9.64
CA THR A 35 7.11 -24.83 -8.57
C THR A 35 6.41 -24.72 -7.22
N ASP A 36 7.06 -25.23 -6.19
CA ASP A 36 6.65 -25.09 -4.79
C ASP A 36 7.17 -23.79 -4.16
N ARG A 37 7.81 -22.91 -4.94
CA ARG A 37 8.44 -21.67 -4.45
C ARG A 37 7.90 -20.45 -5.22
N CYS A 38 7.64 -19.38 -4.48
CA CYS A 38 7.27 -18.08 -5.03
C CYS A 38 8.04 -16.98 -4.30
N VAL A 39 7.88 -15.73 -4.74
CA VAL A 39 8.28 -14.58 -3.93
C VAL A 39 7.33 -14.44 -2.74
N ASP A 40 7.85 -14.07 -1.58
CA ASP A 40 7.02 -13.95 -0.37
C ASP A 40 6.12 -12.70 -0.41
N PHE A 41 6.57 -11.64 -1.09
CA PHE A 41 5.79 -10.42 -1.24
C PHE A 41 6.08 -9.67 -2.53
N ILE A 42 5.09 -8.91 -3.00
CA ILE A 42 5.22 -7.98 -4.12
C ILE A 42 4.73 -6.60 -3.67
N THR A 43 5.61 -5.60 -3.73
CA THR A 43 5.25 -4.19 -3.52
C THR A 43 5.08 -3.48 -4.86
N ILE A 44 3.86 -3.02 -5.16
CA ILE A 44 3.56 -2.21 -6.33
C ILE A 44 3.56 -0.73 -5.93
N ASP A 45 4.48 0.00 -6.53
CA ASP A 45 4.59 1.45 -6.42
C ASP A 45 3.88 2.12 -7.59
N GLY A 46 2.94 3.01 -7.28
CA GLY A 46 2.40 3.93 -8.27
C GLY A 46 3.37 5.06 -8.60
N SER A 47 3.21 5.64 -9.80
CA SER A 47 3.97 6.81 -10.25
C SER A 47 3.82 8.04 -9.35
N GLU A 48 2.85 8.04 -8.44
CA GLU A 48 2.60 9.08 -7.45
C GLU A 48 3.64 9.13 -6.31
N GLY A 49 4.62 8.22 -6.32
CA GLY A 49 5.73 8.12 -5.38
C GLY A 49 6.49 9.43 -5.12
N GLY A 50 7.29 9.44 -4.06
CA GLY A 50 8.17 10.56 -3.74
C GLY A 50 9.63 10.19 -4.01
N THR A 51 10.45 11.19 -4.33
CA THR A 51 11.90 11.02 -4.45
C THR A 51 12.63 12.18 -3.77
N GLY A 52 13.79 11.88 -3.18
CA GLY A 52 14.70 12.90 -2.68
C GLY A 52 15.46 13.60 -3.82
N ALA A 53 15.75 12.87 -4.89
CA ALA A 53 16.48 13.33 -6.07
C ALA A 53 16.18 12.40 -7.25
N ALA A 54 15.64 12.95 -8.33
CA ALA A 54 15.52 12.28 -9.62
C ALA A 54 15.43 13.33 -10.74
N PRO A 55 15.73 12.98 -12.00
CA PRO A 55 15.40 13.83 -13.13
C PRO A 55 13.87 14.04 -13.21
N LEU A 56 13.46 15.26 -13.59
CA LEU A 56 12.04 15.61 -13.70
C LEU A 56 11.30 14.71 -14.69
N ALA A 57 11.91 14.43 -15.85
CA ALA A 57 11.33 13.54 -16.84
C ALA A 57 10.98 12.14 -16.30
N PHE A 58 11.77 11.64 -15.34
CA PHE A 58 11.50 10.34 -14.71
C PHE A 58 10.46 10.46 -13.61
N SER A 59 10.46 11.57 -12.87
CA SER A 59 9.51 11.80 -11.78
C SER A 59 8.08 12.03 -12.28
N ASP A 60 7.95 12.62 -13.46
CA ASP A 60 6.66 13.09 -13.98
C ASP A 60 6.05 12.15 -15.04
N HIS A 61 6.86 11.29 -15.68
CA HIS A 61 6.41 10.52 -16.87
C HIS A 61 6.72 9.02 -16.85
N VAL A 62 7.36 8.48 -15.81
CA VAL A 62 7.71 7.06 -15.75
C VAL A 62 6.80 6.33 -14.75
N ALA A 63 6.41 5.10 -15.13
CA ALA A 63 5.49 4.20 -14.44
C ALA A 63 4.00 4.58 -14.49
N LEU A 64 3.16 3.58 -14.25
CA LEU A 64 1.71 3.69 -14.23
C LEU A 64 1.20 4.26 -12.89
N PRO A 65 0.06 4.97 -12.90
CA PRO A 65 -0.65 5.34 -11.67
C PRO A 65 -0.98 4.12 -10.81
N PHE A 66 -0.93 4.25 -9.49
CA PHE A 66 -1.07 3.13 -8.54
C PHE A 66 -2.27 2.21 -8.85
N LYS A 67 -3.47 2.78 -9.02
CA LYS A 67 -4.70 2.01 -9.21
C LYS A 67 -4.61 1.09 -10.44
N GLN A 68 -4.06 1.60 -11.54
CA GLN A 68 -3.88 0.87 -12.78
C GLN A 68 -2.74 -0.15 -12.67
N ALA A 69 -1.60 0.27 -12.12
CA ALA A 69 -0.44 -0.58 -11.87
C ALA A 69 -0.85 -1.81 -11.05
N PHE A 70 -1.40 -1.59 -9.86
CA PHE A 70 -1.79 -2.63 -8.93
C PHE A 70 -2.82 -3.57 -9.55
N ALA A 71 -3.93 -3.03 -10.07
CA ALA A 71 -5.00 -3.87 -10.62
C ALA A 71 -4.53 -4.72 -11.82
N SER A 72 -3.61 -4.19 -12.65
CA SER A 72 -3.08 -4.93 -13.80
C SER A 72 -2.20 -6.11 -13.37
N VAL A 73 -1.34 -5.91 -12.37
CA VAL A 73 -0.46 -6.97 -11.86
C VAL A 73 -1.27 -7.98 -11.04
N PHE A 74 -2.05 -7.52 -10.06
CA PHE A 74 -2.85 -8.38 -9.19
C PHE A 74 -3.76 -9.32 -9.99
N LYS A 75 -4.43 -8.80 -11.02
CA LYS A 75 -5.25 -9.60 -11.96
C LYS A 75 -4.48 -10.76 -12.59
N LYS A 76 -3.21 -10.57 -12.99
CA LYS A 76 -2.41 -11.65 -13.60
C LYS A 76 -2.16 -12.78 -12.60
N PHE A 77 -1.83 -12.44 -11.36
CA PHE A 77 -1.60 -13.43 -10.30
C PHE A 77 -2.88 -14.14 -9.85
N GLU A 78 -4.02 -13.43 -9.82
CA GLU A 78 -5.35 -14.01 -9.59
C GLU A 78 -5.74 -14.99 -10.71
N LEU A 79 -5.51 -14.62 -11.97
CA LEU A 79 -5.77 -15.51 -13.12
C LEU A 79 -4.88 -16.76 -13.14
N ALA A 80 -3.65 -16.64 -12.67
CA ALA A 80 -2.73 -17.76 -12.50
C ALA A 80 -3.04 -18.60 -11.25
N GLY A 81 -3.95 -18.15 -10.38
CA GLY A 81 -4.34 -18.84 -9.16
C GLY A 81 -3.26 -18.86 -8.08
N ILE A 82 -2.27 -17.98 -8.14
CA ILE A 82 -1.14 -17.96 -7.18
C ILE A 82 -1.10 -16.69 -6.32
N ALA A 83 -2.05 -15.76 -6.49
CA ALA A 83 -2.10 -14.53 -5.70
C ALA A 83 -2.14 -14.79 -4.18
N HIS A 84 -2.85 -15.84 -3.75
CA HIS A 84 -2.99 -16.21 -2.34
C HIS A 84 -1.69 -16.67 -1.65
N ASN A 85 -0.62 -16.93 -2.42
CA ASN A 85 0.68 -17.34 -1.90
C ASN A 85 1.64 -16.16 -1.69
N ILE A 86 1.21 -14.93 -2.00
CA ILE A 86 2.06 -13.75 -2.03
C ILE A 86 1.39 -12.63 -1.24
N VAL A 87 2.17 -11.95 -0.38
CA VAL A 87 1.71 -10.72 0.26
C VAL A 87 1.82 -9.55 -0.72
N PHE A 88 0.70 -8.94 -1.09
CA PHE A 88 0.68 -7.75 -1.94
C PHE A 88 0.71 -6.47 -1.10
N THR A 89 1.67 -5.60 -1.40
CA THR A 89 1.80 -4.29 -0.78
C THR A 89 1.61 -3.18 -1.80
N GLY A 90 0.84 -2.16 -1.47
CA GLY A 90 0.67 -0.98 -2.31
C GLY A 90 1.43 0.24 -1.78
N SER A 91 1.95 1.08 -2.67
CA SER A 91 2.46 2.41 -2.30
C SER A 91 2.21 3.44 -3.41
N GLY A 92 2.09 4.72 -3.05
CA GLY A 92 1.80 5.81 -3.99
C GLY A 92 0.69 6.74 -3.52
N LYS A 93 1.01 7.66 -2.59
CA LYS A 93 0.04 8.60 -1.96
C LYS A 93 -1.15 7.92 -1.28
N LEU A 94 -0.88 6.79 -0.62
CA LEU A 94 -1.90 5.99 0.06
C LEU A 94 -2.08 6.38 1.54
N GLY A 95 -1.54 7.51 1.99
CA GLY A 95 -1.54 7.88 3.41
C GLY A 95 -2.78 8.63 3.89
N PHE A 96 -3.88 8.62 3.11
CA PHE A 96 -5.19 9.12 3.52
C PHE A 96 -6.20 7.97 3.62
N PRO A 97 -7.22 8.04 4.48
CA PRO A 97 -8.10 6.91 4.78
C PRO A 97 -8.78 6.31 3.56
N GLU A 98 -9.29 7.13 2.65
CA GLU A 98 -10.01 6.70 1.45
C GLU A 98 -9.09 6.08 0.40
N THR A 99 -7.86 6.58 0.27
CA THR A 99 -6.86 6.00 -0.65
C THR A 99 -6.26 4.72 -0.09
N SER A 100 -5.99 4.67 1.22
CA SER A 100 -5.64 3.45 1.94
C SER A 100 -6.70 2.37 1.76
N LEU A 101 -7.98 2.70 2.03
CA LEU A 101 -9.07 1.74 1.96
C LEU A 101 -9.31 1.24 0.53
N LEU A 102 -9.17 2.13 -0.47
CA LEU A 102 -9.22 1.72 -1.88
C LEU A 102 -8.09 0.75 -2.23
N ALA A 103 -6.87 0.98 -1.75
CA ALA A 103 -5.75 0.07 -2.01
C ALA A 103 -6.00 -1.32 -1.40
N LEU A 104 -6.48 -1.37 -0.15
CA LEU A 104 -6.90 -2.62 0.50
C LEU A 104 -8.01 -3.30 -0.32
N ALA A 105 -9.00 -2.53 -0.77
CA ALA A 105 -10.10 -3.05 -1.58
C ALA A 105 -9.65 -3.61 -2.93
N LEU A 106 -8.60 -3.06 -3.54
CA LEU A 106 -8.02 -3.60 -4.77
C LEU A 106 -7.28 -4.94 -4.54
N GLY A 107 -7.03 -5.35 -3.30
CA GLY A 107 -6.32 -6.59 -2.96
C GLY A 107 -4.95 -6.39 -2.34
N CYS A 108 -4.61 -5.18 -1.85
CA CYS A 108 -3.43 -5.02 -1.01
C CYS A 108 -3.65 -5.68 0.35
N ASP A 109 -2.71 -6.50 0.79
CA ASP A 109 -2.61 -6.98 2.17
C ASP A 109 -2.01 -5.90 3.08
N MET A 110 -1.11 -5.07 2.53
CA MET A 110 -0.41 -4.02 3.25
C MET A 110 -0.33 -2.73 2.44
N ILE A 111 -0.25 -1.59 3.13
CA ILE A 111 0.02 -0.29 2.52
C ILE A 111 1.33 0.29 3.04
N SER A 112 2.13 0.83 2.12
CA SER A 112 3.37 1.55 2.43
C SER A 112 3.14 3.05 2.29
N ILE A 113 3.44 3.79 3.35
CA ILE A 113 3.26 5.24 3.43
C ILE A 113 4.59 5.90 3.80
N ALA A 114 4.86 7.06 3.21
CA ALA A 114 6.14 7.77 3.41
C ALA A 114 5.97 9.28 3.39
N ARG A 115 5.29 9.83 2.36
CA ARG A 115 5.11 11.29 2.22
C ARG A 115 4.32 11.86 3.39
N GLU A 116 3.24 11.22 3.77
CA GLU A 116 2.34 11.64 4.83
C GLU A 116 3.03 11.54 6.21
N PRO A 117 3.75 10.43 6.54
CA PRO A 117 4.70 10.42 7.66
C PRO A 117 5.72 11.57 7.64
N MET A 118 6.31 11.88 6.48
CA MET A 118 7.26 13.00 6.35
C MET A 118 6.59 14.34 6.68
N LEU A 119 5.35 14.58 6.23
CA LEU A 119 4.57 15.77 6.58
C LEU A 119 4.27 15.79 8.08
N ALA A 120 3.88 14.65 8.67
CA ALA A 120 3.60 14.52 10.08
C ALA A 120 4.83 14.89 10.94
N ILE A 121 6.04 14.54 10.52
CA ILE A 121 7.30 14.91 11.19
C ILE A 121 7.85 16.28 10.76
N GLY A 122 7.09 17.09 10.02
CA GLY A 122 7.40 18.49 9.73
C GLY A 122 8.01 18.76 8.36
N CYS A 123 7.80 17.92 7.36
CA CYS A 123 8.09 18.28 5.97
C CYS A 123 7.15 19.41 5.56
N VAL A 124 7.71 20.49 5.01
CA VAL A 124 6.95 21.65 4.51
C VAL A 124 6.88 21.69 2.98
N GLN A 125 7.17 20.55 2.34
CA GLN A 125 7.24 20.41 0.88
C GLN A 125 8.12 21.47 0.20
N ALA A 126 9.27 21.80 0.79
CA ALA A 126 10.22 22.75 0.21
C ALA A 126 10.78 22.30 -1.15
N GLN A 127 10.65 21.01 -1.51
CA GLN A 127 11.16 20.40 -2.76
C GLN A 127 12.68 20.60 -2.99
N ARG A 128 13.44 20.80 -1.91
CA ARG A 128 14.90 20.97 -1.91
C ARG A 128 15.66 19.77 -1.36
N CYS A 129 15.03 18.59 -1.35
CA CYS A 129 15.56 17.37 -0.74
C CYS A 129 16.95 16.99 -1.29
N HIS A 130 17.14 17.13 -2.60
CA HIS A 130 18.39 16.84 -3.31
C HIS A 130 19.53 17.82 -2.97
N SER A 131 19.22 19.01 -2.44
CA SER A 131 20.23 20.07 -2.22
C SER A 131 21.03 19.90 -0.94
N GLY A 132 20.63 18.99 -0.04
CA GLY A 132 21.19 18.90 1.31
C GLY A 132 20.80 20.05 2.25
N HIS A 133 19.96 21.00 1.81
CA HIS A 133 19.54 22.18 2.59
C HIS A 133 18.06 22.11 2.99
N CYS A 134 17.58 20.94 3.43
CA CYS A 134 16.21 20.77 3.93
C CYS A 134 15.99 21.70 5.15
N PRO A 135 15.02 22.64 5.10
CA PRO A 135 14.84 23.63 6.16
C PRO A 135 14.32 23.04 7.48
N THR A 136 13.78 21.82 7.46
CA THR A 136 13.19 21.16 8.65
C THR A 136 13.97 19.96 9.14
N GLY A 137 15.18 19.75 8.60
CA GLY A 137 16.12 18.73 9.06
C GLY A 137 15.82 17.30 8.63
N ILE A 138 14.82 17.07 7.77
CA ILE A 138 14.38 15.73 7.37
C ILE A 138 15.30 15.12 6.30
N ALA A 139 15.53 15.85 5.21
CA ALA A 139 16.32 15.38 4.06
C ALA A 139 17.64 16.15 3.96
N THR A 140 18.53 15.98 4.93
CA THR A 140 19.83 16.65 4.99
C THR A 140 20.83 15.83 5.81
N GLN A 141 22.11 15.94 5.45
CA GLN A 141 23.23 15.42 6.24
C GLN A 141 23.97 16.53 7.00
N ASN A 142 23.48 17.78 6.94
CA ASN A 142 24.06 18.90 7.67
C ASN A 142 23.66 18.81 9.15
N LYS A 143 24.65 18.58 10.03
CA LYS A 143 24.44 18.42 11.48
C LYS A 143 23.62 19.55 12.12
N ARG A 144 23.81 20.80 11.68
CA ARG A 144 23.06 21.95 12.21
C ARG A 144 21.59 21.92 11.78
N LEU A 145 21.30 21.51 10.55
CA LEU A 145 19.92 21.40 10.05
C LEU A 145 19.20 20.19 10.64
N MET A 146 19.90 19.08 10.87
CA MET A 146 19.34 17.87 11.50
C MET A 146 18.77 18.13 12.90
N TRP A 147 19.19 19.19 13.60
CA TRP A 147 18.58 19.60 14.88
C TRP A 147 17.09 19.93 14.73
N GLY A 148 16.65 20.28 13.52
CA GLY A 148 15.23 20.43 13.21
C GLY A 148 14.44 19.12 13.28
N LEU A 149 15.08 17.95 13.32
CA LEU A 149 14.51 16.60 13.46
C LEU A 149 14.65 16.07 14.89
N ASP A 150 13.99 16.71 15.86
CA ASP A 150 13.91 16.21 17.24
C ASP A 150 13.03 14.94 17.33
N PRO A 151 13.59 13.75 17.65
CA PRO A 151 12.81 12.52 17.75
C PRO A 151 11.80 12.53 18.89
N THR A 152 12.06 13.25 19.98
CA THR A 152 11.18 13.30 21.16
C THR A 152 9.84 13.95 20.80
N LEU A 153 9.88 15.03 20.02
CA LEU A 153 8.68 15.69 19.52
C LEU A 153 8.08 14.97 18.31
N LYS A 154 8.90 14.59 17.33
CA LYS A 154 8.41 14.13 16.02
C LYS A 154 7.88 12.70 16.03
N SER A 155 8.39 11.84 16.91
CA SER A 155 7.82 10.49 17.11
C SER A 155 6.36 10.56 17.55
N ASN A 156 6.04 11.43 18.51
CA ASN A 156 4.66 11.65 18.97
C ASN A 156 3.75 12.15 17.84
N ARG A 157 4.24 13.06 16.98
CA ARG A 157 3.48 13.53 15.80
C ARG A 157 3.21 12.41 14.80
N LEU A 158 4.21 11.57 14.52
CA LEU A 158 4.06 10.42 13.64
C LEU A 158 3.07 9.40 14.23
N ALA A 159 3.17 9.10 15.53
CA ALA A 159 2.26 8.20 16.22
C ALA A 159 0.80 8.70 16.14
N ASN A 160 0.57 9.99 16.39
CA ASN A 160 -0.75 10.60 16.28
C ASN A 160 -1.33 10.48 14.86
N TYR A 161 -0.52 10.71 13.83
CA TYR A 161 -0.92 10.51 12.44
C TYR A 161 -1.32 9.06 12.16
N LEU A 162 -0.51 8.08 12.57
CA LEU A 162 -0.80 6.66 12.35
C LEU A 162 -2.07 6.20 13.09
N ILE A 163 -2.26 6.68 14.32
CA ILE A 163 -3.46 6.39 15.12
C ILE A 163 -4.70 6.98 14.44
N ALA A 164 -4.63 8.22 13.95
CA ALA A 164 -5.73 8.87 13.25
C ALA A 164 -6.07 8.17 11.93
N LEU A 165 -5.06 7.87 11.09
CA LEU A 165 -5.24 7.14 9.84
C LEU A 165 -5.93 5.81 10.07
N ARG A 166 -5.44 5.00 11.03
CA ARG A 166 -6.06 3.72 11.38
C ARG A 166 -7.49 3.89 11.84
N LYS A 167 -7.76 4.86 12.72
CA LYS A 167 -9.10 5.13 13.23
C LYS A 167 -10.07 5.45 12.09
N GLU A 168 -9.69 6.33 11.18
CA GLU A 168 -10.56 6.77 10.07
C GLU A 168 -10.78 5.65 9.04
N ILE A 169 -9.76 4.83 8.75
CA ILE A 169 -9.92 3.63 7.91
C ILE A 169 -11.00 2.70 8.51
N ILE A 170 -10.90 2.40 9.81
CA ILE A 170 -11.89 1.55 10.50
C ILE A 170 -13.28 2.19 10.50
N GLN A 171 -13.38 3.50 10.70
CA GLN A 171 -14.67 4.21 10.63
C GLN A 171 -15.31 4.10 9.24
N LEU A 172 -14.53 4.25 8.16
CA LEU A 172 -15.02 4.04 6.79
C LEU A 172 -15.43 2.59 6.56
N THR A 173 -14.64 1.62 7.03
CA THR A 173 -14.98 0.20 6.96
C THR A 173 -16.34 -0.09 7.61
N HIS A 174 -16.58 0.41 8.82
CA HIS A 174 -17.85 0.24 9.53
C HIS A 174 -19.00 0.95 8.82
N ALA A 175 -18.75 2.14 8.24
CA ALA A 175 -19.75 2.85 7.44
C ALA A 175 -20.17 2.07 6.18
N CYS A 176 -19.26 1.25 5.63
CA CYS A 176 -19.57 0.31 4.54
C CYS A 176 -20.24 -0.99 5.02
N GLY A 177 -20.45 -1.18 6.33
CA GLY A 177 -21.13 -2.35 6.91
C GLY A 177 -20.22 -3.54 7.20
N TYR A 178 -18.91 -3.34 7.28
CA TYR A 178 -17.93 -4.40 7.56
C TYR A 178 -17.16 -4.14 8.86
N GLU A 179 -16.61 -5.18 9.46
CA GLU A 179 -15.86 -5.12 10.73
C GLU A 179 -14.35 -4.93 10.49
N HIS A 180 -13.84 -5.44 9.36
CA HIS A 180 -12.43 -5.38 9.01
C HIS A 180 -12.20 -4.86 7.58
N PRO A 181 -11.18 -4.00 7.34
CA PRO A 181 -10.90 -3.44 6.01
C PRO A 181 -10.69 -4.48 4.90
N ALA A 182 -10.17 -5.67 5.25
CA ALA A 182 -9.99 -6.77 4.30
C ALA A 182 -11.30 -7.30 3.70
N GLN A 183 -12.46 -6.97 4.27
CA GLN A 183 -13.76 -7.35 3.71
C GLN A 183 -14.24 -6.36 2.63
N ILE A 184 -13.61 -5.19 2.53
CA ILE A 184 -13.97 -4.18 1.53
C ILE A 184 -13.46 -4.66 0.18
N THR A 185 -14.31 -4.57 -0.82
CA THR A 185 -14.02 -4.96 -2.20
C THR A 185 -14.08 -3.73 -3.12
N PRO A 186 -13.62 -3.83 -4.37
CA PRO A 186 -13.72 -2.72 -5.32
C PRO A 186 -15.16 -2.29 -5.61
N LYS A 187 -16.18 -3.10 -5.25
CA LYS A 187 -17.61 -2.77 -5.41
C LYS A 187 -18.07 -1.64 -4.48
N GLN A 188 -17.37 -1.38 -3.37
CA GLN A 188 -17.69 -0.29 -2.45
C GLN A 188 -17.22 1.10 -2.95
N PHE A 189 -16.48 1.15 -4.05
CA PHE A 189 -15.95 2.39 -4.62
C PHE A 189 -16.51 2.64 -6.01
N SER A 190 -16.85 3.90 -6.28
CA SER A 190 -17.23 4.36 -7.62
C SER A 190 -16.37 5.54 -8.04
N ILE A 191 -16.07 5.61 -9.34
CA ILE A 191 -15.46 6.78 -9.98
C ILE A 191 -16.54 7.41 -10.85
N VAL A 192 -16.70 8.72 -10.68
CA VAL A 192 -17.60 9.54 -11.49
C VAL A 192 -16.78 10.14 -12.63
N ASP A 193 -17.22 9.93 -13.87
CA ASP A 193 -16.57 10.49 -15.04
C ASP A 193 -17.04 11.93 -15.35
N ASP A 194 -16.47 12.54 -16.39
CA ASP A 194 -16.80 13.92 -16.80
C ASP A 194 -18.26 14.07 -17.30
N ASN A 195 -18.92 12.96 -17.64
CA ASN A 195 -20.34 12.92 -18.02
C ASN A 195 -21.25 12.63 -16.82
N TYR A 196 -20.72 12.64 -15.59
CA TYR A 196 -21.41 12.26 -14.35
C TYR A 196 -21.90 10.81 -14.32
N ALA A 197 -21.37 9.93 -15.18
CA ALA A 197 -21.61 8.50 -15.10
C ALA A 197 -20.79 7.91 -13.93
N SER A 198 -21.45 7.07 -13.12
CA SER A 198 -20.82 6.39 -11.99
C SER A 198 -20.49 4.95 -12.37
N HIS A 199 -19.20 4.61 -12.27
CA HIS A 199 -18.70 3.26 -12.55
C HIS A 199 -18.05 2.69 -11.30
N SER A 200 -18.37 1.45 -10.94
CA SER A 200 -17.68 0.81 -9.82
C SER A 200 -16.22 0.56 -10.17
N VAL A 201 -15.33 0.62 -9.18
CA VAL A 201 -13.91 0.31 -9.38
C VAL A 201 -13.73 -1.15 -9.84
N ALA A 202 -14.62 -2.06 -9.40
CA ALA A 202 -14.65 -3.44 -9.87
C ALA A 202 -14.85 -3.52 -11.39
N ASP A 203 -15.79 -2.76 -11.95
CA ASP A 203 -16.09 -2.77 -13.38
C ASP A 203 -14.96 -2.12 -14.19
N ILE A 204 -14.46 -0.96 -13.73
CA ILE A 204 -13.38 -0.21 -14.39
C ILE A 204 -12.14 -1.09 -14.59
N PHE A 205 -11.76 -1.83 -13.55
CA PHE A 205 -10.58 -2.68 -13.59
C PHE A 205 -10.91 -4.15 -13.91
N GLY A 206 -12.17 -4.50 -14.16
CA GLY A 206 -12.61 -5.86 -14.49
C GLY A 206 -12.24 -6.91 -13.45
N TYR A 207 -12.54 -6.64 -12.16
CA TYR A 207 -12.43 -7.61 -11.07
C TYR A 207 -13.54 -8.66 -11.16
N ARG A 208 -13.20 -9.92 -10.90
CA ARG A 208 -14.19 -11.01 -10.78
C ARG A 208 -14.64 -11.15 -9.35
N GLU A 209 -15.80 -11.77 -9.16
CA GLU A 209 -16.30 -12.07 -7.82
C GLU A 209 -15.34 -12.99 -7.06
N GLY A 210 -15.03 -12.63 -5.82
CA GLY A 210 -14.11 -13.36 -4.94
C GLY A 210 -12.63 -12.95 -5.05
N TRP A 211 -12.21 -12.20 -6.07
CA TRP A 211 -10.81 -11.75 -6.18
C TRP A 211 -10.42 -10.79 -5.06
N GLY A 212 -9.27 -11.04 -4.44
CA GLY A 212 -8.77 -10.29 -3.28
C GLY A 212 -9.63 -10.40 -2.01
N SER A 213 -10.73 -11.18 -2.03
CA SER A 213 -11.59 -11.34 -0.87
C SER A 213 -11.08 -12.48 0.02
N PRO A 214 -10.98 -12.27 1.35
CA PRO A 214 -10.66 -13.35 2.28
C PRO A 214 -11.78 -14.40 2.29
N THR A 215 -11.42 -15.64 2.62
CA THR A 215 -12.41 -16.71 2.82
C THR A 215 -13.29 -16.40 4.02
N LYS A 216 -14.48 -17.03 4.06
CA LYS A 216 -15.39 -16.86 5.18
C LYS A 216 -14.75 -17.30 6.50
N GLU A 217 -13.97 -18.39 6.49
CA GLU A 217 -13.26 -18.87 7.67
C GLU A 217 -12.29 -17.80 8.21
N HIS A 218 -11.50 -17.16 7.34
CA HIS A 218 -10.57 -16.09 7.76
C HIS A 218 -11.31 -14.86 8.30
N ILE A 219 -12.44 -14.49 7.69
CA ILE A 219 -13.27 -13.38 8.18
C ILE A 219 -13.79 -13.71 9.58
N ASP A 220 -14.36 -14.90 9.77
CA ASP A 220 -14.94 -15.32 11.04
C ASP A 220 -13.87 -15.35 12.16
N GLU A 221 -12.65 -15.79 11.84
CA GLU A 221 -11.51 -15.76 12.76
C GLU A 221 -11.10 -14.33 13.15
N VAL A 222 -10.90 -13.45 12.17
CA VAL A 222 -10.52 -12.04 12.40
C VAL A 222 -11.58 -11.32 13.23
N VAL A 223 -12.85 -11.49 12.87
CA VAL A 223 -13.98 -10.88 13.60
C VAL A 223 -14.06 -11.44 15.03
N GLY A 224 -13.81 -12.73 15.22
CA GLY A 224 -13.71 -13.35 16.54
C GLY A 224 -12.65 -12.69 17.42
N ILE A 225 -11.44 -12.46 16.87
CA ILE A 225 -10.34 -11.77 17.57
C ILE A 225 -10.73 -10.34 17.94
N ILE A 226 -11.34 -9.60 17.01
CA ILE A 226 -11.76 -8.20 17.24
C ILE A 226 -12.79 -8.11 18.37
N ARG A 227 -13.78 -9.02 18.38
CA ARG A 227 -14.83 -9.05 19.41
C ARG A 227 -14.24 -9.38 20.79
N ALA A 228 -13.40 -10.41 20.87
CA ALA A 228 -12.73 -10.78 22.13
C ALA A 228 -11.89 -9.61 22.68
N ALA A 229 -11.13 -8.92 21.83
CA ALA A 229 -10.34 -7.76 22.23
C ALA A 229 -11.21 -6.58 22.72
N THR A 230 -12.41 -6.41 22.14
CA THR A 230 -13.36 -5.38 22.53
C THR A 230 -13.97 -5.69 23.90
N GLU A 231 -14.36 -6.94 24.14
CA GLU A 231 -14.88 -7.41 25.43
C GLU A 231 -13.87 -7.23 26.56
N MET A 232 -12.59 -7.56 26.32
CA MET A 232 -11.51 -7.35 27.30
C MET A 232 -11.33 -5.87 27.68
N ARG A 233 -11.55 -4.94 26.74
CA ARG A 233 -11.43 -3.50 27.01
C ARG A 233 -12.61 -2.91 27.78
N ILE A 234 -13.79 -3.53 27.69
CA ILE A 234 -15.00 -3.10 28.40
C ILE A 234 -15.00 -3.63 29.84
N THR A 235 -14.33 -4.76 30.08
CA THR A 235 -14.30 -5.45 31.37
C THR A 235 -13.12 -5.08 32.29
N MET A 236 -12.15 -4.29 31.80
CA MET A 236 -11.08 -3.64 32.57
C MET A 236 -11.44 -2.21 32.95
#